data_AF-A0A2N2AQ61-F1
#
_entry.id   AF-A0A2N2AQ61-F1
#
_cell.length_a   1.000
_cell.length_b   1.000
_cell.length_c   1.000
_cell.angle_alpha   90.00
_cell.angle_beta   90.00
_cell.angle_gamma   90.00
#
_symmetry.space_group_name_H-M   'P 1'
#
loop_
_entity.id
_entity.type
_entity.pdbx_description
1 polymer ?
#
loop_
_entity_poly.entity_id
_entity_poly.type
_entity_poly.pdbx_seq_one_letter_code
_entity_poly.pdbx_strand_id
1 'polypeptide(L)' 'MEVRCMMCGRKEGIEKDHVEYRKIQKNPKAVFICSLCMARTFHEAKEGQKPHKPM' A
#
# COMPACT_ATOMS: atom_id res chain seq x y z
N MET A 1 -0.87 16.20 4.03
CA MET A 1 -1.74 16.04 2.85
C MET A 1 -2.65 14.85 3.13
N GLU A 2 -3.96 15.00 3.05
CA GLU A 2 -4.87 13.86 3.25
C GLU A 2 -4.99 13.05 1.96
N VAL A 3 -4.74 11.74 2.04
CA VAL A 3 -4.80 10.83 0.89
C VAL A 3 -5.60 9.60 1.25
N ARG A 4 -6.36 9.10 0.28
CA ARG A 4 -7.21 7.92 0.45
C ARG A 4 -6.51 6.68 -0.09
N CYS A 5 -6.43 5.63 0.72
CA CYS A 5 -5.94 4.34 0.28
C CYS A 5 -6.91 3.73 -0.74
N MET A 6 -6.38 3.24 -1.87
CA MET A 6 -7.18 2.62 -2.93
C MET A 6 -7.75 1.25 -2.51
N MET A 7 -7.07 0.53 -1.60
CA MET A 7 -7.45 -0.82 -1.20
C MET A 7 -8.54 -0.84 -0.13
N CYS A 8 -8.39 -0.06 0.95
CA CYS A 8 -9.34 -0.06 2.07
C CYS A 8 -10.14 1.24 2.20
N GLY A 9 -9.85 2.26 1.39
CA GLY A 9 -10.56 3.53 1.44
C GLY A 9 -10.23 4.42 2.65
N ARG A 10 -9.32 4.00 3.54
CA ARG A 10 -8.88 4.78 4.71
C ARG A 10 -8.19 6.07 4.28
N LYS A 11 -8.47 7.16 4.99
CA LYS A 11 -7.79 8.45 4.84
C LYS A 11 -6.60 8.50 5.78
N GLU A 12 -5.42 8.82 5.26
CA GLU A 12 -4.21 9.01 6.05
C GLU A 12 -3.59 10.38 5.75
N GLY A 13 -3.08 11.00 6.81
CA GLY A 13 -2.30 12.23 6.72
C GLY A 13 -0.87 11.91 6.33
N ILE A 14 -0.50 12.18 5.08
CA ILE A 14 0.86 12.01 4.59
C ILE A 14 1.66 13.29 4.88
N GLU A 15 2.77 13.13 5.61
CA GLU A 15 3.78 14.16 5.85
C GLU A 15 4.82 14.22 4.71
N LYS A 16 5.58 15.33 4.65
CA LYS A 16 6.56 15.57 3.57
C LYS A 16 7.66 14.51 3.47
N ASP A 17 7.95 13.84 4.59
CA ASP A 17 8.99 12.81 4.69
C ASP A 17 8.55 11.44 4.14
N HIS A 18 7.25 11.25 3.91
CA HIS A 18 6.74 9.97 3.45
C HIS A 18 7.19 9.68 2.01
N VAL A 19 7.65 8.45 1.75
CA VAL A 19 8.18 8.01 0.44
C VAL A 19 7.22 8.30 -0.72
N GLU A 20 5.91 8.15 -0.48
CA GLU A 20 4.86 8.37 -1.48
C GLU A 20 4.46 9.85 -1.64
N TYR A 21 4.89 10.74 -0.73
CA TYR A 21 4.53 12.16 -0.74
C TYR A 21 4.93 12.83 -2.05
N ARG A 22 6.16 12.59 -2.52
CA ARG A 22 6.67 13.17 -3.77
C ARG A 22 5.92 12.66 -5.00
N LYS A 23 5.41 11.42 -4.97
CA LYS A 23 4.62 10.85 -6.07
C LYS A 23 3.22 11.45 -6.12
N ILE A 24 2.57 11.58 -4.96
CA ILE A 24 1.21 12.10 -4.84
C ILE A 24 1.19 13.62 -5.09
N GLN A 25 2.24 14.33 -4.66
CA GLN A 25 2.40 15.76 -4.95
C GLN A 25 2.54 16.03 -6.45
N LYS A 26 3.29 15.19 -7.19
CA LYS A 26 3.43 15.33 -8.65
C LYS A 26 2.15 14.95 -9.39
N ASN A 27 1.47 13.89 -8.94
CA ASN A 27 0.26 13.37 -9.55
C ASN A 27 -0.82 13.17 -8.48
N PRO A 28 -1.81 14.07 -8.36
CA PRO A 28 -2.88 13.96 -7.35
C PRO A 28 -3.81 12.76 -7.58
N LYS A 29 -3.74 12.13 -8.76
CA LYS A 29 -4.42 10.86 -9.09
C LYS A 29 -3.55 9.62 -8.86
N ALA A 30 -2.37 9.77 -8.27
CA ALA A 30 -1.49 8.63 -7.98
C ALA A 30 -2.18 7.65 -7.03
N VAL A 31 -2.01 6.37 -7.31
CA VAL A 31 -2.49 5.31 -6.43
C VAL A 31 -1.69 5.35 -5.14
N PHE A 32 -2.41 5.43 -4.02
CA PHE A 32 -1.84 5.32 -2.69
C PHE A 32 -2.36 4.05 -2.02
N ILE A 33 -1.46 3.30 -1.39
CA ILE A 33 -1.80 2.11 -0.61
C ILE A 33 -1.26 2.32 0.80
N CYS A 34 -2.13 2.18 1.80
CA CYS A 34 -1.72 2.31 3.19
C CYS A 34 -0.75 1.20 3.60
N SER A 35 0.07 1.49 4.61
CA SER A 35 1.05 0.53 5.15
C SER A 35 0.43 -0.81 5.52
N LEU A 36 -0.78 -0.80 6.08
CA LEU A 36 -1.51 -2.00 6.48
C LEU A 36 -1.95 -2.85 5.29
N CYS A 37 -2.50 -2.23 4.25
CA CYS A 37 -2.87 -2.95 3.03
C CYS A 37 -1.65 -3.48 2.30
N MET A 38 -0.56 -2.70 2.27
CA MET A 38 0.71 -3.14 1.67
C MET A 38 1.29 -4.36 2.41
N ALA A 39 1.30 -4.34 3.75
CA ALA A 39 1.74 -5.47 4.57
C ALA A 39 0.87 -6.71 4.36
N ARG A 40 -0.45 -6.53 4.27
CA ARG A 40 -1.38 -7.63 4.01
C ARG A 40 -1.13 -8.28 2.64
N THR A 41 -1.07 -7.47 1.56
CA THR A 41 -0.80 -7.98 0.22
C THR A 41 0.54 -8.70 0.14
N PHE A 42 1.56 -8.18 0.82
CA PHE A 42 2.87 -8.82 0.88
C PHE A 42 2.81 -10.19 1.58
N HIS A 43 2.09 -10.28 2.70
CA HIS A 43 1.89 -11.54 3.41
C HIS A 43 1.13 -12.56 2.55
N GLU A 44 0.00 -12.16 1.95
CA GLU A 44 -0.80 -13.03 1.07
C GLU A 44 0.02 -13.53 -0.14
N ALA A 45 0.82 -12.67 -0.77
CA ALA A 45 1.70 -13.05 -1.86
C ALA A 45 2.78 -14.06 -1.41
N LYS A 46 3.36 -13.85 -0.24
CA LYS A 46 4.38 -14.75 0.32
C LYS A 46 3.79 -16.12 0.67
N GLU A 47 2.59 -16.16 1.26
CA GLU A 47 1.90 -17.40 1.57
C GLU A 47 1.53 -18.17 0.29
N GLY A 48 1.01 -17.48 -0.73
CA GLY A 48 0.65 -18.09 -2.02
C GLY A 48 1.85 -18.62 -2.81
N GLN A 49 3.06 -18.10 -2.58
CA GLN A 49 4.29 -18.59 -3.17
C GLN A 49 4.90 -19.78 -2.43
N LYS A 50 4.35 -20.19 -1.28
CA LYS A 50 4.87 -21.37 -0.58
C LYS A 50 4.67 -22.59 -1.48
N PRO A 51 5.72 -23.40 -1.68
CA PRO A 51 5.56 -24.63 -2.44
C PRO A 51 4.52 -25.50 -1.75
N HIS A 52 3.52 -25.98 -2.50
CA HIS A 52 2.61 -27.00 -2.02
C HIS A 52 3.45 -28.18 -1.55
N LYS A 53 3.36 -28.52 -0.26
CA LYS A 53 4.00 -29.73 0.24
C LYS A 53 3.39 -30.91 -0.55
N PRO A 54 4.21 -31.74 -1.21
CA PRO A 54 3.74 -33.01 -1.71
C PRO A 54 3.11 -33.78 -0.55
N MET A 55 1.91 -34.33 -0.76
CA MET A 55 1.23 -35.20 0.20
C MET A 55 2.02 -36.48 0.42
#